data_AF-A0AAD9JVJ8-F1
#
_entry.id   AF-A0AAD9JVJ8-F1
#
_cell.length_a   1.000
_cell.length_b   1.000
_cell.length_c   1.000
_cell.angle_alpha   90.00
_cell.angle_beta   90.00
_cell.angle_gamma   90.00
#
_symmetry.space_group_name_H-M   'P 1'
#
loop_
_entity.id
_entity.type
_entity.pdbx_description
1 polymer ?
#
loop_
_entity_poly.entity_id
_entity_poly.type
_entity_poly.pdbx_seq_one_letter_code
_entity_poly.pdbx_strand_id
1 'polypeptide(L)'
;MTDGDGHAKESDCVADCREGTKFSDASQQSCTDCPRGWYQDELWQDQCKKCPGTKTTPSNHSTSLADCKRTCNISMVNITGLDASFSNHVHSHQIVR
;
A
#
# COMPACT_ATOMS: atom_id res chain seq x y z
N MET A 1 -6.65 46.97 -5.71
CA MET A 1 -6.75 45.77 -4.86
C MET A 1 -7.37 44.69 -5.70
N THR A 2 -6.51 43.92 -6.38
CA THR A 2 -6.75 42.64 -7.07
C THR A 2 -5.34 42.08 -7.16
N ASP A 3 -4.90 41.36 -6.13
CA ASP A 3 -5.08 39.92 -5.89
C ASP A 3 -3.98 39.14 -6.64
N GLY A 4 -3.20 38.37 -5.87
CA GLY A 4 -1.86 37.96 -6.21
C GLY A 4 -1.78 37.02 -7.41
N ASP A 5 -1.02 37.44 -8.43
CA ASP A 5 -0.54 36.59 -9.52
C ASP A 5 0.41 35.52 -8.98
N GLY A 6 -0.18 34.44 -8.45
CA GLY A 6 0.51 33.19 -8.14
C GLY A 6 0.73 32.41 -9.43
N HIS A 7 1.79 32.74 -10.17
CA HIS A 7 2.33 31.79 -11.15
C HIS A 7 2.91 30.61 -10.38
N ALA A 8 2.11 29.56 -10.17
CA ALA A 8 2.66 28.24 -9.89
C ALA A 8 3.52 27.89 -11.11
N LYS A 9 4.83 28.09 -10.97
CA LYS A 9 5.83 27.64 -11.94
C LYS A 9 5.52 26.18 -12.22
N GLU A 10 5.51 25.78 -13.48
CA GLU A 10 5.29 24.39 -13.89
C GLU A 10 6.27 23.39 -13.21
N SER A 11 7.40 23.90 -12.71
CA SER A 11 8.40 23.20 -11.91
C SER A 11 8.12 23.11 -10.40
N ASP A 12 7.07 23.76 -9.90
CA ASP A 12 6.61 23.68 -8.50
C ASP A 12 5.65 22.50 -8.26
N CYS A 13 5.28 21.79 -9.34
CA CYS A 13 4.52 20.56 -9.27
C CYS A 13 5.38 19.47 -8.62
N VAL A 14 5.29 19.34 -7.30
CA VAL A 14 5.75 18.13 -6.61
C VAL A 14 4.95 16.95 -7.16
N ALA A 15 5.62 15.83 -7.46
CA ALA A 15 4.93 14.67 -8.00
C ALA A 15 3.92 14.10 -6.99
N ASP A 16 2.66 13.99 -7.43
CA ASP A 16 1.54 13.42 -6.68
C ASP A 16 1.75 11.93 -6.43
N CYS A 17 2.54 11.61 -5.41
CA CYS A 17 2.75 10.24 -4.98
C CYS A 17 1.54 9.77 -4.18
N ARG A 18 0.73 8.95 -4.86
CA ARG A 18 -0.45 8.28 -4.30
C ARG A 18 -0.07 7.19 -3.32
N GLU A 19 -1.06 6.75 -2.54
CA GLU A 19 -0.90 5.58 -1.68
C GLU A 19 -0.33 4.39 -2.49
N GLY A 20 0.53 3.60 -1.85
CA GLY A 20 1.26 2.51 -2.50
C GLY A 20 2.55 2.94 -3.21
N THR A 21 2.85 4.23 -3.28
CA THR A 21 4.11 4.76 -3.83
C THR A 21 4.89 5.59 -2.81
N LYS A 22 6.17 5.81 -3.08
CA LYS A 22 7.06 6.70 -2.34
C LYS A 22 7.89 7.55 -3.27
N PHE A 23 8.42 8.68 -2.81
CA PHE A 23 9.42 9.43 -3.57
C PHE A 23 10.68 8.59 -3.80
N SER A 24 11.14 8.51 -5.05
CA SER A 24 12.42 7.87 -5.37
C SER A 24 13.58 8.59 -4.72
N ASP A 25 13.56 9.92 -4.82
CA ASP A 25 14.51 10.85 -4.21
C ASP A 25 13.80 12.20 -4.01
N ALA A 26 14.22 12.95 -2.99
CA ALA A 26 13.70 14.30 -2.73
C ALA A 26 13.90 15.27 -3.91
N SER A 27 14.82 14.95 -4.82
CA SER A 27 15.17 15.80 -5.96
C SER A 27 14.52 15.37 -7.28
N GLN A 28 13.92 14.18 -7.36
CA GLN A 28 13.62 13.55 -8.65
C GLN A 28 12.14 13.63 -9.06
N GLN A 29 11.29 14.29 -8.25
CA GLN A 29 9.85 14.50 -8.54
C GLN A 29 9.22 13.25 -9.18
N SER A 30 9.54 12.07 -8.65
CA SER A 30 9.13 10.79 -9.20
C SER A 30 8.73 9.86 -8.07
N CYS A 31 7.71 9.05 -8.34
CA CYS A 31 7.12 8.12 -7.39
C CYS A 31 7.49 6.70 -7.82
N THR A 32 7.95 5.89 -6.88
CA THR A 32 8.23 4.47 -7.07
C THR A 32 7.32 3.64 -6.20
N ASP A 33 6.82 2.53 -6.73
CA ASP A 33 5.98 1.59 -6.00
C ASP A 33 6.67 1.05 -4.74
N CYS A 34 5.88 0.90 -3.68
CA CYS A 34 6.34 0.21 -2.50
C CYS A 34 6.65 -1.26 -2.83
N PRO A 35 7.86 -1.76 -2.51
CA PRO A 35 8.23 -3.13 -2.78
C PRO A 35 7.46 -4.09 -1.89
N ARG A 36 7.35 -5.35 -2.32
CA ARG A 36 6.69 -6.40 -1.57
C ARG A 36 7.16 -6.47 -0.10
N GLY A 37 6.19 -6.56 0.81
CA GLY A 37 6.43 -6.51 2.26
C GLY A 37 6.43 -5.10 2.84
N TRP A 38 6.18 -4.10 2.00
CA TRP A 38 6.02 -2.71 2.37
C TRP A 38 4.72 -2.17 1.79
N TYR A 39 4.10 -1.26 2.52
CA TYR A 39 2.87 -0.59 2.13
C TYR A 39 2.97 0.90 2.40
N GLN A 40 2.12 1.69 1.76
CA GLN A 40 2.01 3.11 2.06
C GLN A 40 0.55 3.54 1.93
N ASP A 41 -0.07 3.94 3.04
CA ASP A 41 -1.46 4.40 3.09
C ASP A 41 -1.61 5.93 3.03
N GLU A 42 -0.51 6.65 3.17
CA GLU A 42 -0.48 8.12 3.13
C GLU A 42 0.08 8.63 1.79
N LEU A 43 -0.46 9.75 1.34
CA LEU A 43 0.04 10.49 0.19
C LEU A 43 1.33 11.22 0.54
N TRP A 44 2.14 11.53 -0.49
CA TRP A 44 3.33 12.39 -0.36
C TRP A 44 4.43 11.86 0.57
N GLN A 45 4.61 10.56 0.61
CA GLN A 45 5.58 9.92 1.52
C GLN A 45 6.90 9.64 0.82
N ASP A 46 8.03 9.85 1.50
CA ASP A 46 9.36 9.51 0.99
C ASP A 46 9.72 8.03 1.19
N GLN A 47 9.04 7.38 2.14
CA GLN A 47 9.31 6.00 2.49
C GLN A 47 8.03 5.19 2.64
N CYS A 48 8.14 3.88 2.40
CA CYS A 48 7.05 2.95 2.65
C CYS A 48 7.11 2.43 4.09
N LYS A 49 5.97 2.07 4.65
CA LYS A 49 5.84 1.41 5.95
C LYS A 49 6.09 -0.09 5.81
N LYS A 50 6.88 -0.66 6.70
CA LYS A 50 7.18 -2.11 6.69
C LYS A 50 6.00 -2.90 7.26
N CYS A 51 5.67 -4.04 6.65
CA CYS A 51 4.70 -4.95 7.24
C CYS A 51 5.17 -5.50 8.59
N PRO A 52 4.31 -5.55 9.62
CA PRO A 52 4.68 -6.03 10.95
C PRO A 52 4.82 -7.55 11.01
N GLY A 53 5.80 -8.01 11.78
CA GLY A 53 6.06 -9.43 12.05
C GLY A 53 6.54 -10.20 10.83
N THR A 54 5.91 -11.35 10.54
CA THR A 54 6.21 -12.23 9.40
C THR A 54 5.23 -12.05 8.23
N LYS A 55 4.47 -10.96 8.24
CA LYS A 55 3.52 -10.63 7.17
C LYS A 55 4.25 -10.00 5.99
N THR A 56 3.72 -10.21 4.79
CA THR A 56 4.20 -9.58 3.57
C THR A 56 3.00 -9.21 2.71
N THR A 57 3.20 -8.28 1.78
CA THR A 57 2.14 -7.93 0.84
C THR A 57 2.08 -8.97 -0.29
N PRO A 58 0.90 -9.20 -0.91
CA PRO A 58 0.77 -10.03 -2.10
C PRO A 58 1.57 -9.50 -3.30
N SER A 59 1.60 -8.17 -3.48
CA SER A 59 2.20 -7.49 -4.62
C SER A 59 2.98 -6.24 -4.21
N ASN A 60 3.68 -5.63 -5.17
CA ASN A 60 4.17 -4.26 -5.03
C ASN A 60 2.97 -3.29 -5.08
N HIS A 61 3.18 -2.03 -4.66
CA HIS A 61 2.14 -1.00 -4.63
C HIS A 61 1.00 -1.27 -3.63
N SER A 62 1.35 -1.78 -2.44
CA SER A 62 0.35 -1.97 -1.39
C SER A 62 0.01 -0.67 -0.71
N THR A 63 -1.27 -0.36 -0.66
CA THR A 63 -1.78 0.93 -0.16
C THR A 63 -2.23 0.87 1.30
N SER A 64 -2.14 -0.29 1.96
CA SER A 64 -2.74 -0.48 3.28
C SER A 64 -2.12 -1.62 4.05
N LEU A 65 -2.09 -1.48 5.38
CA LEU A 65 -1.65 -2.53 6.30
C LEU A 65 -2.51 -3.80 6.19
N ALA A 66 -3.77 -3.70 5.76
CA ALA A 66 -4.65 -4.84 5.52
C ALA A 66 -4.10 -5.81 4.45
N ASP A 67 -3.27 -5.30 3.55
CA ASP A 67 -2.62 -6.08 2.52
C ASP A 67 -1.43 -6.89 3.05
N CYS A 68 -0.91 -6.53 4.24
CA CYS A 68 0.09 -7.32 4.97
C CYS A 68 -0.53 -8.62 5.50
N LYS A 69 -0.43 -9.66 4.69
CA LYS A 69 -0.96 -11.00 4.94
C LYS A 69 0.19 -11.97 5.21
N ARG A 70 -0.04 -13.03 5.99
CA ARG A 70 0.94 -14.11 6.11
C ARG A 70 0.85 -14.96 4.85
N THR A 71 1.89 -14.97 4.05
CA THR A 71 2.04 -15.95 2.98
C THR A 71 2.41 -17.28 3.60
N CYS A 72 1.41 -18.10 3.91
CA CYS A 72 1.66 -19.51 4.16
C CYS A 72 1.96 -20.16 2.82
N ASN A 73 3.20 -20.60 2.61
CA ASN A 73 3.58 -21.39 1.44
C ASN A 73 3.00 -22.80 1.61
N ILE A 74 1.68 -22.93 1.43
CA ILE A 74 1.05 -24.22 1.25
C ILE A 74 1.33 -24.57 -0.20
N SER A 75 2.24 -25.52 -0.44
CA SER A 75 2.41 -26.13 -1.76
C SER A 75 1.05 -26.58 -2.24
N MET A 76 0.60 -25.96 -3.33
CA MET A 76 -0.79 -25.97 -3.80
C MET A 76 -1.24 -27.41 -4.08
N VAL A 77 -2.06 -27.97 -3.18
CA VAL A 77 -2.99 -29.05 -3.56
C VAL A 77 -4.22 -28.38 -4.16
N ASN A 78 -4.62 -28.89 -5.33
CA ASN A 78 -5.64 -28.39 -6.24
C ASN A 78 -7.02 -28.19 -5.59
N ILE A 79 -7.21 -27.07 -4.88
CA ILE A 79 -8.53 -26.58 -4.49
C ILE A 79 -8.75 -25.28 -5.25
N THR A 80 -9.72 -25.32 -6.17
CA THR A 80 -10.18 -24.18 -6.96
C THR A 80 -10.47 -22.97 -6.06
N GLY A 81 -9.67 -21.91 -6.21
CA GLY A 81 -9.94 -20.60 -5.58
C GLY A 81 -8.86 -20.10 -4.63
N LEU A 82 -7.66 -19.82 -5.14
CA LEU A 82 -6.71 -18.93 -4.47
C LEU A 82 -7.03 -17.46 -4.83
N ASP A 83 -8.19 -17.00 -4.38
CA ASP A 83 -8.36 -15.57 -4.15
C ASP A 83 -7.60 -15.25 -2.85
N ALA A 84 -6.54 -14.45 -2.97
CA ALA A 84 -5.74 -13.97 -1.84
C ALA A 84 -6.51 -12.96 -0.95
N SER A 85 -7.84 -13.07 -0.90
CA SER A 85 -8.74 -12.34 -0.04
C SER A 85 -9.99 -13.16 0.31
N PHE A 86 -9.88 -14.46 0.60
CA PHE A 86 -10.85 -15.07 1.51
C PHE A 86 -10.59 -14.55 2.92
N SER A 87 -11.21 -13.40 3.20
CA SER A 87 -11.86 -13.14 4.47
C SER A 87 -12.77 -14.33 4.79
N ASN A 88 -12.17 -15.45 5.23
CA ASN A 88 -12.83 -16.35 6.16
C ASN A 88 -12.85 -15.60 7.48
N HIS A 89 -13.71 -14.58 7.51
CA HIS A 89 -14.37 -14.24 8.73
C HIS A 89 -15.18 -15.48 9.12
N VAL A 90 -14.54 -16.41 9.84
CA VAL A 90 -15.28 -17.19 10.82
C VAL A 90 -15.68 -16.16 11.87
N HIS A 91 -16.79 -15.47 11.63
CA HIS A 91 -17.42 -14.71 12.71
C HIS A 91 -17.72 -15.84 13.68
N SER A 92 -17.04 -15.79 14.81
CA SER A 92 -17.36 -16.60 15.97
C SER A 92 -18.84 -16.38 16.23
N HIS A 93 -19.71 -17.20 15.63
CA HIS A 93 -21.02 -17.43 16.18
C HIS A 93 -20.76 -18.26 17.43
N GLN A 94 -20.47 -17.53 18.52
CA GLN A 94 -20.82 -18.00 19.84
C GLN A 94 -22.27 -18.47 19.77
N ILE A 95 -22.45 -19.79 19.66
CA ILE A 95 -23.68 -20.42 20.10
C ILE A 95 -23.57 -20.34 21.62
N VAL A 96 -24.06 -19.25 22.18
CA VAL A 96 -24.37 -19.14 23.60
C VAL A 96 -25.30 -20.32 23.94
N ARG A 97 -24.86 -21.20 24.82
CA ARG A 97 -25.70 -22.14 25.56
C ARG A 97 -25.79 -21.66 26.99
#